data_AF-A0A932RW07-F1
#
_entry.id   AF-A0A932RW07-F1
#
_cell.length_a   1.000
_cell.length_b   1.000
_cell.length_c   1.000
_cell.angle_alpha   90.00
_cell.angle_beta   90.00
_cell.angle_gamma   90.00
#
_symmetry.space_group_name_H-M   'P 1'
#
loop_
_entity.id
_entity.type
_entity.pdbx_description
1 polymer ?
#
loop_
_entity_poly.entity_id
_entity_poly.type
_entity_poly.pdbx_seq_one_letter_code
_entity_poly.pdbx_strand_id
1 'polypeptide(L)'
;MPASYEELVALVAVQSAQLAEQAALIEAMRVELVALRRAAGRDSSNSSLPPSQDGPASRARAKPGGSAGSGDDSSDGSDAVGSPGRGVVKRKQGGQPGHRGRGLARVAEADRTDAVEPAVCSGCGGSLVGARGSVASNVQVFDLPVLAVTVTEYLIMRRVCACGCATTAELPVGVRGGPACYGPQVAAASTWLASQDVIGVERAAEMMSALLGVPVSTGYVSACLARLDAALSGAGFEEALKAALCEADVLGTDETPAPISTSGATTQAATTGADISNPHVFTVRTLHGYTGGGADLVWFGAAGTRTKKEITAFADTGQLHRDPGS
;
A
#
# COMPACT_ATOMS: atom_id res chain seq x y z
N MET A 1 -29.44 -58.41 -13.35
CA MET A 1 -28.33 -59.01 -12.59
C MET A 1 -28.02 -58.04 -11.45
N PRO A 2 -28.20 -58.42 -10.18
CA PRO A 2 -27.75 -57.57 -9.08
C PRO A 2 -26.24 -57.39 -9.16
N ALA A 3 -25.74 -56.21 -8.80
CA ALA A 3 -24.31 -55.93 -8.75
C ALA A 3 -23.59 -56.96 -7.88
N SER A 4 -22.40 -57.38 -8.29
CA SER A 4 -21.59 -58.32 -7.52
C SER A 4 -21.16 -57.69 -6.19
N TYR A 5 -20.89 -58.52 -5.19
CA TYR A 5 -20.46 -58.05 -3.87
C TYR A 5 -19.19 -57.18 -3.96
N GLU A 6 -18.25 -57.52 -4.84
CA GLU A 6 -17.02 -56.75 -5.05
C GLU A 6 -17.30 -55.36 -5.68
N GLU A 7 -18.22 -55.27 -6.63
CA GLU A 7 -18.64 -53.98 -7.23
C GLU A 7 -19.31 -53.08 -6.19
N LEU A 8 -20.10 -53.65 -5.28
CA LEU A 8 -20.71 -52.91 -4.17
C LEU A 8 -19.66 -52.41 -3.16
N VAL A 9 -18.66 -53.23 -2.83
CA VAL A 9 -17.56 -52.83 -1.93
C VAL A 9 -16.73 -51.69 -2.55
N ALA A 10 -16.42 -51.78 -3.85
CA ALA A 10 -15.70 -50.73 -4.55
C ALA A 10 -16.50 -49.40 -4.59
N LEU A 11 -17.82 -49.49 -4.84
CA LEU A 11 -18.69 -48.30 -4.84
C LEU A 11 -18.77 -47.65 -3.46
N VAL A 12 -18.89 -48.44 -2.39
CA VAL A 12 -18.90 -47.93 -1.00
C VAL A 12 -17.56 -47.28 -0.64
N ALA A 13 -16.44 -47.81 -1.11
CA ALA A 13 -15.12 -47.20 -0.90
C ALA A 13 -15.02 -45.83 -1.59
N VAL A 14 -15.47 -45.72 -2.85
CA VAL A 14 -15.48 -44.44 -3.58
C VAL A 14 -16.43 -43.44 -2.92
N GLN A 15 -17.63 -43.87 -2.53
CA GLN A 15 -18.60 -42.99 -1.86
C GLN A 15 -18.11 -42.52 -0.48
N SER A 16 -17.43 -43.37 0.30
CA SER A 16 -16.87 -42.96 1.60
C SER A 16 -15.73 -41.95 1.46
N ALA A 17 -14.90 -42.07 0.41
CA ALA A 17 -13.89 -41.07 0.08
C ALA A 17 -14.53 -39.72 -0.32
N GLN A 18 -15.57 -39.75 -1.15
CA GLN A 18 -16.31 -38.54 -1.54
C GLN A 18 -16.99 -37.87 -0.35
N LEU A 19 -17.57 -38.65 0.58
CA LEU A 19 -18.16 -38.11 1.81
C LEU A 19 -17.13 -37.45 2.72
N ALA A 20 -15.91 -38.00 2.80
CA ALA A 20 -14.83 -37.42 3.59
C ALA A 20 -14.35 -36.08 2.99
N GLU A 21 -14.22 -35.99 1.66
CA GLU A 21 -13.86 -34.77 0.96
C GLU A 21 -14.92 -33.68 1.13
N GLN A 22 -16.20 -34.03 0.98
CA GLN A 22 -17.31 -33.11 1.20
C GLN A 22 -17.38 -32.62 2.65
N ALA A 23 -17.12 -33.49 3.64
CA ALA A 23 -17.08 -33.11 5.05
C ALA A 23 -15.96 -32.08 5.33
N ALA A 24 -14.79 -32.25 4.72
CA ALA A 24 -13.69 -31.30 4.84
C ALA A 24 -14.03 -29.94 4.23
N LEU A 25 -14.66 -29.92 3.05
CA LEU A 25 -15.10 -28.68 2.40
C LEU A 25 -16.17 -27.95 3.22
N ILE A 26 -17.13 -28.68 3.79
CA ILE A 26 -18.17 -28.12 4.66
C ILE A 26 -17.54 -27.46 5.89
N GLU A 27 -16.54 -28.09 6.50
CA GLU A 27 -15.89 -27.52 7.69
C GLU A 27 -15.05 -26.29 7.33
N ALA A 28 -14.35 -26.29 6.19
CA ALA A 28 -13.65 -25.12 5.68
C ALA A 28 -14.62 -23.94 5.43
N MET A 29 -15.74 -24.19 4.76
CA MET A 29 -16.77 -23.17 4.52
C MET A 29 -17.42 -22.69 5.82
N ARG A 30 -17.58 -23.55 6.84
CA ARG A 30 -18.09 -23.15 8.16
C ARG A 30 -17.13 -22.24 8.89
N VAL A 31 -15.83 -22.54 8.86
CA VAL A 31 -14.78 -21.68 9.43
C VAL A 31 -14.80 -20.31 8.76
N GLU A 32 -14.89 -20.28 7.43
CA GLU A 32 -14.98 -19.03 6.66
C GLU A 32 -16.26 -18.25 6.98
N LEU A 33 -17.41 -18.93 7.08
CA LEU A 33 -18.67 -18.30 7.49
C LEU A 33 -18.62 -17.73 8.91
N VAL A 34 -17.94 -18.40 9.85
CA VAL A 34 -17.74 -17.88 11.21
C VAL A 34 -16.81 -16.66 11.18
N ALA A 35 -15.74 -16.69 10.39
CA ALA A 35 -14.84 -15.55 10.22
C ALA A 35 -15.54 -14.34 9.59
N LEU A 36 -16.30 -14.56 8.51
CA LEU A 36 -17.08 -13.54 7.82
C LEU A 36 -18.21 -13.00 8.70
N ARG A 37 -18.90 -13.84 9.47
CA ARG A 37 -19.92 -13.40 10.45
C ARG A 37 -19.30 -12.61 11.61
N ARG A 38 -18.12 -12.99 12.10
CA ARG A 38 -17.37 -12.21 13.10
C ARG A 38 -16.94 -10.86 12.54
N ALA A 39 -16.55 -10.80 11.27
CA ALA A 39 -16.24 -9.54 10.60
C ALA A 39 -17.48 -8.67 10.40
N ALA A 40 -18.63 -9.26 10.04
CA ALA A 40 -19.89 -8.56 9.83
C ALA A 40 -20.60 -8.12 11.14
N GLY A 41 -20.30 -8.76 12.27
CA GLY A 41 -20.83 -8.43 13.60
C GLY A 41 -19.99 -7.42 14.39
N ARG A 42 -18.90 -6.91 13.82
CA ARG A 42 -18.17 -5.77 14.38
C ARG A 42 -18.90 -4.49 14.00
N ASP A 43 -19.37 -3.78 15.01
CA ASP A 43 -19.85 -2.42 14.88
C ASP A 43 -19.14 -1.52 15.91
N SER A 44 -19.24 -0.22 15.68
CA SER A 44 -18.65 0.83 16.53
C SER A 44 -19.10 0.82 18.00
N SER A 45 -20.03 -0.05 18.39
CA SER A 45 -20.54 -0.15 19.77
C SER A 45 -19.91 -1.28 20.59
N ASN A 46 -19.18 -2.22 19.98
CA ASN A 46 -18.55 -3.34 20.70
C ASN A 46 -17.06 -3.56 20.40
N SER A 47 -16.48 -2.80 19.47
CA SER A 47 -15.07 -2.91 19.12
C SER A 47 -14.53 -1.51 18.86
N SER A 48 -13.34 -1.20 19.39
CA SER A 48 -12.70 0.14 19.42
C SER A 48 -12.29 0.69 18.04
N LEU A 49 -13.08 0.40 17.01
CA LEU A 49 -12.97 0.83 15.62
C LEU A 49 -13.89 2.04 15.38
N PRO A 50 -13.47 3.01 14.56
CA PRO A 50 -14.27 4.21 14.29
C PRO A 50 -15.54 3.89 13.48
N PRO A 51 -16.64 4.67 13.63
CA PRO A 51 -17.95 4.42 12.99
C PRO A 51 -17.97 4.43 11.46
N SER A 52 -16.84 4.78 10.84
CA SER A 52 -16.66 4.81 9.39
C SER A 52 -16.48 3.43 8.77
N GLN A 53 -16.33 2.36 9.56
CA GLN A 53 -16.15 0.98 9.08
C GLN A 53 -17.38 0.08 9.23
N ASP A 54 -18.51 0.60 9.71
CA ASP A 54 -19.74 -0.19 9.83
C ASP A 54 -20.31 -0.52 8.44
N GLY A 55 -20.51 -1.82 8.14
CA GLY A 55 -21.03 -2.30 6.87
C GLY A 55 -22.49 -1.87 6.60
N PRO A 56 -22.94 -1.84 5.33
CA PRO A 56 -24.25 -1.28 4.93
C PRO A 56 -25.47 -1.93 5.60
N ALA A 57 -25.34 -3.15 6.12
CA ALA A 57 -26.41 -3.86 6.83
C ALA A 57 -26.76 -3.26 8.21
N SER A 58 -25.81 -2.63 8.91
CA SER A 58 -26.08 -1.99 10.22
C SER A 58 -26.93 -0.72 10.07
N ARG A 59 -26.80 -0.02 8.93
CA ARG A 59 -27.56 1.19 8.59
C ARG A 59 -29.03 0.92 8.27
N ALA A 60 -29.36 -0.29 7.79
CA ALA A 60 -30.72 -0.65 7.41
C ALA A 60 -31.63 -0.94 8.62
N ARG A 61 -31.08 -1.34 9.77
CA ARG A 61 -31.86 -1.70 10.96
C ARG A 61 -32.42 -0.49 11.72
N ALA A 62 -31.93 0.73 11.43
CA ALA A 62 -32.30 1.96 12.13
C ALA A 62 -33.52 2.70 11.54
N LYS A 63 -34.41 2.02 10.82
CA LYS A 63 -35.72 2.57 10.42
C LYS A 63 -36.85 1.54 10.54
N PRO A 64 -37.83 1.83 11.40
CA PRO A 64 -39.23 1.94 10.99
C PRO A 64 -39.67 3.39 11.27
N GLY A 65 -40.23 4.14 10.31
CA GLY A 65 -41.59 3.99 9.76
C GLY A 65 -42.35 5.26 10.16
N GLY A 66 -42.68 6.17 9.22
CA GLY A 66 -44.07 6.38 8.76
C GLY A 66 -44.89 7.13 9.83
N SER A 67 -45.41 8.33 9.64
CA SER A 67 -46.33 8.72 8.56
C SER A 67 -46.67 10.22 8.72
N ALA A 68 -47.11 10.80 7.61
CA ALA A 68 -47.64 12.15 7.50
C ALA A 68 -49.01 12.30 8.20
N GLY A 69 -49.32 13.51 8.65
CA GLY A 69 -50.67 13.88 9.11
C GLY A 69 -50.73 15.30 9.62
N SER A 70 -51.28 16.19 8.80
CA SER A 70 -51.76 17.54 9.11
C SER A 70 -52.80 17.52 10.23
N GLY A 71 -52.77 18.50 11.12
CA GLY A 71 -53.79 18.71 12.15
C GLY A 71 -53.54 19.98 12.97
N ASP A 72 -54.47 20.88 12.80
CA ASP A 72 -54.80 22.16 13.40
C ASP A 72 -55.13 22.15 14.92
N ASP A 73 -55.08 23.37 15.47
CA ASP A 73 -55.82 23.93 16.61
C ASP A 73 -55.44 23.66 18.10
N SER A 74 -55.08 24.79 18.73
CA SER A 74 -55.54 25.33 20.02
C SER A 74 -55.43 24.59 21.37
N SER A 75 -54.90 25.35 22.33
CA SER A 75 -55.25 25.49 23.77
C SER A 75 -54.55 24.65 24.86
N ASP A 76 -54.21 25.40 25.90
CA ASP A 76 -54.07 25.09 27.34
C ASP A 76 -53.05 24.07 27.87
N GLY A 77 -52.16 24.59 28.72
CA GLY A 77 -52.21 24.23 30.14
C GLY A 77 -51.26 23.15 30.64
N SER A 78 -50.39 23.59 31.56
CA SER A 78 -49.84 22.88 32.72
C SER A 78 -48.52 22.08 32.62
N ASP A 79 -47.64 22.55 33.48
CA ASP A 79 -46.38 22.03 34.02
C ASP A 79 -46.22 20.51 34.11
N ALA A 80 -45.14 20.00 33.50
CA ALA A 80 -44.48 18.78 33.94
C ALA A 80 -42.96 18.87 33.70
N VAL A 81 -42.23 18.73 34.80
CA VAL A 81 -40.77 18.71 34.93
C VAL A 81 -40.15 17.60 34.09
N GLY A 82 -39.23 17.94 33.20
CA GLY A 82 -38.42 16.99 32.42
C GLY A 82 -37.15 17.63 31.87
N SER A 83 -36.00 17.04 32.20
CA SER A 83 -34.62 17.45 31.88
C SER A 83 -34.40 17.98 30.44
N PRO A 84 -33.44 18.91 30.21
CA PRO A 84 -33.15 19.39 28.87
C PRO A 84 -32.47 18.28 28.05
N GLY A 85 -33.27 17.58 27.25
CA GLY A 85 -32.79 16.70 26.20
C GLY A 85 -31.97 17.52 25.22
N ARG A 86 -30.66 17.26 25.17
CA ARG A 86 -29.76 17.78 24.13
C ARG A 86 -30.36 17.40 22.77
N GLY A 87 -30.95 18.38 22.10
CA GLY A 87 -31.32 18.27 20.70
C GLY A 87 -30.07 17.85 19.93
N VAL A 88 -30.12 16.65 19.33
CA VAL A 88 -29.09 16.18 18.41
C VAL A 88 -29.20 17.09 17.18
N VAL A 89 -28.42 18.18 17.20
CA VAL A 89 -28.17 18.98 16.01
C VAL A 89 -27.61 18.01 14.99
N LYS A 90 -28.38 17.73 13.93
CA LYS A 90 -27.87 17.08 12.73
C LYS A 90 -26.71 17.93 12.22
N ARG A 91 -25.48 17.58 12.62
CA ARG A 91 -24.28 18.15 12.03
C ARG A 91 -24.36 17.83 10.54
N LYS A 92 -24.45 18.87 9.72
CA LYS A 92 -24.28 18.73 8.27
C LYS A 92 -22.93 18.05 8.06
N GLN A 93 -22.90 16.90 7.39
CA GLN A 93 -21.65 16.31 6.95
C GLN A 93 -21.00 17.29 5.96
N GLY A 94 -19.88 17.87 6.35
CA GLY A 94 -19.14 18.88 5.61
C GLY A 94 -18.01 19.45 6.48
N GLY A 95 -16.96 19.98 5.84
CA GLY A 95 -15.89 20.67 6.55
C GLY A 95 -16.44 21.76 7.47
N GLN A 96 -15.75 22.02 8.58
CA GLN A 96 -16.17 23.04 9.54
C GLN A 96 -16.44 24.38 8.81
N PRO A 97 -17.49 25.12 9.20
CA PRO A 97 -17.75 26.46 8.63
C PRO A 97 -16.48 27.31 8.67
N GLY A 98 -16.00 27.77 7.51
CA GLY A 98 -14.76 28.53 7.37
C GLY A 98 -13.55 27.74 6.86
N HIS A 99 -13.61 26.41 6.79
CA HIS A 99 -12.54 25.62 6.18
C HIS A 99 -12.58 25.78 4.65
N ARG A 100 -11.54 26.39 4.06
CA ARG A 100 -11.39 26.40 2.60
C ARG A 100 -11.20 24.95 2.12
N GLY A 101 -12.09 24.48 1.26
CA GLY A 101 -11.87 23.23 0.54
C GLY A 101 -10.66 23.37 -0.38
N ARG A 102 -9.79 22.35 -0.40
CA ARG A 102 -8.69 22.24 -1.37
C ARG A 102 -9.13 21.23 -2.44
N GLY A 103 -9.92 21.70 -3.41
CA GLY A 103 -10.25 20.91 -4.60
C GLY A 103 -9.08 20.90 -5.58
N LEU A 104 -9.01 19.87 -6.43
CA LEU A 104 -8.04 19.84 -7.53
C LEU A 104 -8.31 21.06 -8.43
N ALA A 105 -7.30 21.92 -8.57
CA ALA A 105 -7.43 23.16 -9.33
C ALA A 105 -7.28 22.88 -10.81
N ARG A 106 -8.10 23.54 -11.64
CA ARG A 106 -7.90 23.55 -13.08
C ARG A 106 -6.57 24.19 -13.46
N VAL A 107 -5.91 23.63 -14.46
CA VAL A 107 -4.73 24.25 -15.09
C VAL A 107 -5.14 25.14 -16.25
N ALA A 108 -4.34 26.16 -16.53
CA ALA A 108 -4.58 27.06 -17.66
C ALA A 108 -4.39 26.35 -19.00
N GLU A 109 -3.36 25.52 -19.11
CA GLU A 109 -3.01 24.77 -20.30
C GLU A 109 -3.05 23.27 -19.99
N ALA A 110 -3.85 22.51 -20.75
CA ALA A 110 -3.93 21.05 -20.64
C ALA A 110 -2.96 20.39 -21.62
N ASP A 111 -2.38 19.24 -21.24
CA ASP A 111 -1.44 18.50 -22.09
C ASP A 111 -2.08 18.06 -23.42
N ARG A 112 -3.39 17.77 -23.40
CA ARG A 112 -4.19 17.43 -24.58
C ARG A 112 -5.60 18.00 -24.44
N THR A 113 -6.18 18.47 -25.55
CA THR A 113 -7.57 18.93 -25.61
C THR A 113 -8.30 18.20 -26.72
N ASP A 114 -9.22 17.30 -26.34
CA ASP A 114 -10.05 16.55 -27.27
C ASP A 114 -11.47 17.13 -27.28
N ALA A 115 -11.97 17.52 -28.46
CA ALA A 115 -13.36 17.93 -28.61
C ALA A 115 -14.27 16.70 -28.65
N VAL A 116 -15.25 16.64 -27.75
CA VAL A 116 -16.29 15.60 -27.78
C VAL A 116 -17.50 16.16 -28.51
N GLU A 117 -17.77 15.63 -29.71
CA GLU A 117 -18.85 16.10 -30.58
C GLU A 117 -20.06 15.16 -30.55
N PRO A 118 -21.30 15.68 -30.54
CA PRO A 118 -22.49 14.86 -30.69
C PRO A 118 -22.59 14.35 -32.14
N ALA A 119 -22.69 13.03 -32.33
CA ALA A 119 -22.86 12.46 -33.65
C ALA A 119 -24.26 12.72 -34.25
N VAL A 120 -25.28 12.85 -33.39
CA VAL A 120 -26.69 12.98 -33.78
C VAL A 120 -27.43 14.00 -32.92
N CYS A 121 -28.48 14.57 -33.48
CA CYS A 121 -29.38 15.48 -32.80
C CYS A 121 -30.22 14.72 -31.77
N SER A 122 -30.24 15.19 -30.52
CA SER A 122 -31.04 14.59 -29.44
C SER A 122 -32.55 14.73 -29.63
N GLY A 123 -33.01 15.67 -30.48
CA GLY A 123 -34.43 15.88 -30.75
C GLY A 123 -34.98 15.03 -31.89
N CYS A 124 -34.30 14.99 -33.04
CA CYS A 124 -34.80 14.32 -34.25
C CYS A 124 -33.96 13.13 -34.72
N GLY A 125 -32.79 12.87 -34.11
CA GLY A 125 -31.89 11.79 -34.51
C GLY A 125 -31.09 12.05 -35.79
N GLY A 126 -31.28 13.19 -36.46
CA GLY A 126 -30.51 13.57 -37.64
C GLY A 126 -29.01 13.71 -37.36
N SER A 127 -28.17 13.46 -38.35
CA SER A 127 -26.71 13.59 -38.24
C SER A 127 -26.28 15.03 -37.94
N LEU A 128 -25.30 15.17 -37.03
CA LEU A 128 -24.65 16.44 -36.71
C LEU A 128 -23.19 16.51 -37.17
N VAL A 129 -22.71 15.51 -37.92
CA VAL A 129 -21.34 15.50 -38.44
C VAL A 129 -21.09 16.74 -39.29
N GLY A 130 -20.11 17.56 -38.90
CA GLY A 130 -19.75 18.80 -39.59
C GLY A 130 -20.70 19.98 -39.37
N ALA A 131 -21.72 19.84 -38.50
CA ALA A 131 -22.57 20.95 -38.12
C ALA A 131 -21.77 22.00 -37.32
N ARG A 132 -22.14 23.29 -37.45
CA ARG A 132 -21.51 24.37 -36.65
C ARG A 132 -21.90 24.22 -35.18
N GLY A 133 -20.94 24.46 -34.29
CA GLY A 133 -21.15 24.37 -32.84
C GLY A 133 -20.25 25.30 -32.03
N SER A 134 -20.44 25.28 -30.71
CA SER A 134 -19.64 26.02 -29.72
C SER A 134 -19.47 25.16 -28.48
N VAL A 135 -18.41 25.39 -27.69
CA VAL A 135 -18.17 24.68 -26.43
C VAL A 135 -19.23 25.07 -25.40
N ALA A 136 -20.07 24.13 -24.99
CA ALA A 136 -21.10 24.35 -23.97
C ALA A 136 -20.52 24.28 -22.54
N SER A 137 -19.56 23.39 -22.31
CA SER A 137 -18.87 23.20 -21.03
C SER A 137 -17.57 22.44 -21.25
N ASN A 138 -16.64 22.49 -20.28
CA ASN A 138 -15.42 21.70 -20.29
C ASN A 138 -15.08 21.13 -18.91
N VAL A 139 -14.39 19.99 -18.91
CA VAL A 139 -13.88 19.30 -17.71
C VAL A 139 -12.41 18.97 -17.97
N GLN A 140 -11.56 19.14 -16.96
CA GLN A 140 -10.18 18.64 -17.00
C GLN A 140 -10.10 17.37 -16.16
N VAL A 141 -9.48 16.35 -16.74
CA VAL A 141 -9.20 15.08 -16.08
C VAL A 141 -7.69 15.03 -15.85
N PHE A 142 -7.29 14.86 -14.60
CA PHE A 142 -5.89 14.59 -14.23
C PHE A 142 -5.80 13.09 -14.05
N ASP A 143 -5.14 12.44 -15.00
CA ASP A 143 -4.99 10.99 -15.01
C ASP A 143 -3.52 10.62 -15.17
N LEU A 144 -3.19 9.37 -14.83
CA LEU A 144 -1.86 8.85 -15.10
C LEU A 144 -1.75 8.49 -16.60
N PRO A 145 -0.60 8.75 -17.24
CA PRO A 145 -0.36 8.19 -18.56
C PRO A 145 -0.33 6.66 -18.46
N VAL A 146 -0.52 5.98 -19.59
CA VAL A 146 -0.37 4.52 -19.65
C VAL A 146 1.08 4.17 -19.24
N LEU A 147 1.22 3.54 -18.08
CA LEU A 147 2.50 3.03 -17.58
C LEU A 147 2.82 1.74 -18.33
N ALA A 148 3.81 1.79 -19.22
CA ALA A 148 4.28 0.63 -19.96
C ALA A 148 5.81 0.53 -19.87
N VAL A 149 6.31 -0.66 -19.53
CA VAL A 149 7.75 -0.94 -19.56
C VAL A 149 8.23 -0.98 -21.01
N THR A 150 9.19 -0.11 -21.33
CA THR A 150 9.88 -0.16 -22.62
C THR A 150 11.09 -1.08 -22.52
N VAL A 151 11.13 -2.13 -23.33
CA VAL A 151 12.25 -3.07 -23.39
C VAL A 151 13.22 -2.60 -24.47
N THR A 152 14.46 -2.29 -24.07
CA THR A 152 15.55 -1.94 -25.00
C THR A 152 16.57 -3.07 -25.01
N GLU A 153 16.75 -3.70 -26.17
CA GLU A 153 17.80 -4.69 -26.38
C GLU A 153 19.11 -4.00 -26.80
N TYR A 154 20.14 -4.10 -25.97
CA TYR A 154 21.47 -3.59 -26.29
C TYR A 154 22.31 -4.69 -26.95
N LEU A 155 22.49 -4.58 -28.27
CA LEU A 155 23.40 -5.45 -29.01
C LEU A 155 24.85 -5.02 -28.78
N ILE A 156 25.54 -5.73 -27.88
CA ILE A 156 26.93 -5.44 -27.52
C ILE A 156 27.86 -5.93 -28.63
N MET A 157 28.24 -5.01 -29.52
CA MET A 157 29.02 -5.33 -30.71
C MET A 157 30.47 -5.66 -30.37
N ARG A 158 31.01 -6.69 -31.01
CA ARG A 158 32.44 -6.96 -31.09
C ARG A 158 32.94 -6.72 -32.51
N ARG A 159 34.04 -5.99 -32.65
CA ARG A 159 34.67 -5.68 -33.94
C ARG A 159 36.14 -6.08 -33.90
N VAL A 160 36.68 -6.46 -35.06
CA VAL A 160 38.09 -6.80 -35.22
C VAL A 160 38.75 -5.71 -36.05
N CYS A 161 39.81 -5.11 -35.52
CA CYS A 161 40.62 -4.11 -36.19
C CYS A 161 41.52 -4.78 -37.25
N ALA A 162 42.01 -4.02 -38.23
CA ALA A 162 42.97 -4.49 -39.22
C ALA A 162 44.26 -5.05 -38.60
N CYS A 163 44.64 -4.63 -37.38
CA CYS A 163 45.77 -5.19 -36.64
C CYS A 163 45.49 -6.55 -35.97
N GLY A 164 44.28 -7.10 -36.11
CA GLY A 164 43.84 -8.35 -35.48
C GLY A 164 43.31 -8.19 -34.05
N CYS A 165 43.43 -7.00 -33.45
CA CYS A 165 42.85 -6.73 -32.13
C CYS A 165 41.33 -6.74 -32.20
N ALA A 166 40.68 -7.50 -31.31
CA ALA A 166 39.24 -7.56 -31.22
C ALA A 166 38.75 -6.78 -30.00
N THR A 167 37.85 -5.84 -30.23
CA THR A 167 37.31 -4.94 -29.22
C THR A 167 35.81 -5.13 -29.10
N THR A 168 35.33 -5.30 -27.87
CA THR A 168 33.90 -5.40 -27.56
C THR A 168 33.43 -4.08 -26.97
N ALA A 169 32.26 -3.60 -27.39
CA ALA A 169 31.65 -2.41 -26.82
C ALA A 169 31.36 -2.61 -25.32
N GLU A 170 31.43 -1.54 -24.55
CA GLU A 170 31.03 -1.56 -23.15
C GLU A 170 29.51 -1.49 -23.01
N LEU A 171 29.02 -2.01 -21.89
CA LEU A 171 27.61 -1.93 -21.56
C LEU A 171 27.26 -0.48 -21.17
N PRO A 172 26.11 0.08 -21.62
CA PRO A 172 25.73 1.44 -21.25
C PRO A 172 25.59 1.63 -19.74
N VAL A 173 25.88 2.86 -19.28
CA VAL A 173 25.78 3.24 -17.88
C VAL A 173 24.38 2.93 -17.32
N GLY A 174 24.34 2.32 -16.14
CA GLY A 174 23.09 1.98 -15.45
C GLY A 174 22.47 0.64 -15.86
N VAL A 175 22.97 -0.04 -16.90
CA VAL A 175 22.55 -1.41 -17.24
C VAL A 175 23.43 -2.39 -16.46
N ARG A 176 22.81 -3.39 -15.81
CA ARG A 176 23.50 -4.25 -14.82
C ARG A 176 24.05 -5.57 -15.38
N GLY A 177 23.93 -5.81 -16.68
CA GLY A 177 24.35 -7.04 -17.34
C GLY A 177 23.37 -8.21 -17.12
N GLY A 178 23.75 -9.39 -17.63
CA GLY A 178 22.86 -10.56 -17.68
C GLY A 178 21.93 -10.55 -18.91
N PRO A 179 21.12 -11.62 -19.09
CA PRO A 179 20.25 -11.75 -20.27
C PRO A 179 19.11 -10.72 -20.29
N ALA A 180 18.64 -10.27 -19.13
CA ALA A 180 17.64 -9.21 -18.97
C ALA A 180 17.81 -8.54 -17.60
N CYS A 181 17.58 -7.23 -17.52
CA CYS A 181 17.57 -6.51 -16.26
C CYS A 181 16.61 -5.31 -16.30
N TYR A 182 16.18 -4.87 -15.12
CA TYR A 182 15.42 -3.63 -14.99
C TYR A 182 16.32 -2.40 -15.13
N GLY A 183 15.83 -1.40 -15.86
CA GLY A 183 16.52 -0.14 -16.08
C GLY A 183 16.58 0.78 -14.84
N PRO A 184 17.33 1.89 -14.93
CA PRO A 184 17.58 2.79 -13.81
C PRO A 184 16.31 3.42 -13.22
N GLN A 185 15.31 3.75 -14.05
CA GLN A 185 14.06 4.35 -13.57
C GLN A 185 13.23 3.38 -12.72
N VAL A 186 13.17 2.11 -13.12
CA VAL A 186 12.48 1.07 -12.34
C VAL A 186 13.22 0.83 -11.02
N ALA A 187 14.56 0.84 -11.04
CA ALA A 187 15.35 0.71 -9.83
C ALA A 187 15.12 1.89 -8.87
N ALA A 188 15.13 3.12 -9.39
CA ALA A 188 14.89 4.32 -8.59
C ALA A 188 13.49 4.32 -7.96
N ALA A 189 12.44 4.02 -8.73
CA ALA A 189 11.07 3.94 -8.23
C ALA A 189 10.91 2.84 -7.17
N SER A 190 11.53 1.67 -7.39
CA SER A 190 11.49 0.56 -6.43
C SER A 190 12.20 0.90 -5.12
N THR A 191 13.39 1.52 -5.19
CA THR A 191 14.13 2.01 -4.02
C THR A 191 13.32 3.06 -3.27
N TRP A 192 12.73 4.01 -3.99
CA TRP A 192 11.95 5.09 -3.39
C TRP A 192 10.73 4.52 -2.64
N LEU A 193 9.95 3.66 -3.26
CA LEU A 193 8.79 3.04 -2.60
C LEU A 193 9.15 2.19 -1.39
N ALA A 194 10.28 1.50 -1.42
CA ALA A 194 10.72 0.68 -0.29
C ALA A 194 11.44 1.49 0.81
N SER A 195 11.75 2.76 0.57
CA SER A 195 12.41 3.66 1.53
C SER A 195 11.51 4.80 2.03
N GLN A 196 10.37 5.01 1.37
CA GLN A 196 9.39 6.03 1.72
C GLN A 196 8.12 5.38 2.25
N ASP A 197 7.58 5.98 3.30
CA ASP A 197 6.43 5.48 4.03
C ASP A 197 6.65 4.06 4.58
N VAL A 198 5.75 3.58 5.43
CA VAL A 198 5.89 2.26 6.10
C VAL A 198 5.51 1.14 5.12
N ILE A 199 6.12 1.12 3.92
CA ILE A 199 5.89 0.13 2.88
C ILE A 199 6.99 -0.93 2.98
N GLY A 200 6.60 -2.14 3.38
CA GLY A 200 7.52 -3.28 3.38
C GLY A 200 7.96 -3.68 1.98
N VAL A 201 9.14 -4.30 1.86
CA VAL A 201 9.76 -4.74 0.59
C VAL A 201 8.81 -5.57 -0.28
N GLU A 202 8.03 -6.47 0.32
CA GLU A 202 7.01 -7.27 -0.38
C GLU A 202 5.92 -6.41 -1.00
N ARG A 203 5.36 -5.46 -0.24
CA ARG A 203 4.33 -4.56 -0.74
C ARG A 203 4.87 -3.64 -1.83
N ALA A 204 6.12 -3.19 -1.71
CA ALA A 204 6.78 -2.41 -2.74
C ALA A 204 6.92 -3.21 -4.04
N ALA A 205 7.34 -4.48 -3.96
CA ALA A 205 7.45 -5.37 -5.12
C ALA A 205 6.09 -5.65 -5.79
N GLU A 206 5.05 -5.91 -5.00
CA GLU A 206 3.68 -6.09 -5.49
C GLU A 206 3.17 -4.83 -6.20
N MET A 207 3.36 -3.66 -5.60
CA MET A 207 2.90 -2.40 -6.17
C MET A 207 3.64 -2.07 -7.47
N MET A 208 4.95 -2.28 -7.50
CA MET A 208 5.74 -2.12 -8.74
C MET A 208 5.28 -3.11 -9.81
N SER A 209 4.98 -4.35 -9.46
CA SER A 209 4.47 -5.34 -10.42
C SER A 209 3.12 -4.93 -11.00
N ALA A 210 2.22 -4.43 -10.16
CA ALA A 210 0.89 -3.97 -10.57
C ALA A 210 0.97 -2.73 -11.48
N LEU A 211 1.84 -1.76 -11.15
CA LEU A 211 1.99 -0.53 -11.91
C LEU A 211 2.71 -0.74 -13.25
N LEU A 212 3.68 -1.65 -13.31
CA LEU A 212 4.50 -1.88 -14.50
C LEU A 212 3.95 -2.97 -15.42
N GLY A 213 3.06 -3.84 -14.92
CA GLY A 213 2.54 -4.99 -15.66
C GLY A 213 3.57 -6.10 -15.89
N VAL A 214 4.69 -6.11 -15.16
CA VAL A 214 5.76 -7.12 -15.24
C VAL A 214 6.15 -7.62 -13.84
N PRO A 215 6.58 -8.88 -13.67
CA PRO A 215 6.87 -9.42 -12.35
C PRO A 215 8.11 -8.77 -11.69
N VAL A 216 7.92 -8.13 -10.54
CA VAL A 216 9.00 -7.58 -9.71
C VAL A 216 9.12 -8.43 -8.45
N SER A 217 10.31 -8.94 -8.17
CA SER A 217 10.56 -9.77 -6.99
C SER A 217 11.00 -8.96 -5.77
N THR A 218 10.73 -9.47 -4.57
CA THR A 218 11.27 -8.94 -3.31
C THR A 218 12.79 -8.85 -3.34
N GLY A 219 13.46 -9.90 -3.82
CA GLY A 219 14.92 -9.93 -3.95
C GLY A 219 15.46 -8.82 -4.85
N TYR A 220 14.75 -8.43 -5.91
CA TYR A 220 15.13 -7.29 -6.73
C TYR A 220 15.05 -5.97 -5.95
N VAL A 221 13.97 -5.75 -5.20
CA VAL A 221 13.77 -4.56 -4.38
C VAL A 221 14.80 -4.48 -3.24
N SER A 222 15.03 -5.56 -2.51
CA SER A 222 16.12 -5.66 -1.51
C SER A 222 17.48 -5.32 -2.13
N ALA A 223 17.79 -5.87 -3.30
CA ALA A 223 19.03 -5.56 -3.98
C ALA A 223 19.11 -4.08 -4.42
N CYS A 224 17.99 -3.41 -4.69
CA CYS A 224 17.96 -1.98 -4.94
C CYS A 224 18.32 -1.17 -3.69
N LEU A 225 17.79 -1.56 -2.52
CA LEU A 225 18.12 -0.93 -1.24
C LEU A 225 19.59 -1.13 -0.86
N ALA A 226 20.11 -2.36 -0.97
CA ALA A 226 21.52 -2.64 -0.70
C ALA A 226 22.48 -1.84 -1.59
N ARG A 227 22.10 -1.60 -2.85
CA ARG A 227 22.88 -0.75 -3.76
C ARG A 227 22.81 0.72 -3.41
N LEU A 228 21.64 1.20 -2.95
CA LEU A 228 21.52 2.57 -2.46
C LEU A 228 22.42 2.76 -1.23
N ASP A 229 22.35 1.83 -0.27
CA ASP A 229 23.19 1.84 0.93
C ASP A 229 24.69 1.89 0.58
N ALA A 230 25.15 1.01 -0.32
CA ALA A 230 26.54 1.01 -0.77
C ALA A 230 26.94 2.32 -1.47
N ALA A 231 26.05 2.92 -2.26
CA ALA A 231 26.30 4.18 -2.94
C ALA A 231 26.37 5.37 -1.95
N LEU A 232 25.48 5.43 -0.96
CA LEU A 232 25.48 6.46 0.09
C LEU A 232 26.70 6.32 0.99
N SER A 233 27.05 5.09 1.37
CA SER A 233 28.25 4.77 2.16
C SER A 233 29.51 5.17 1.41
N GLY A 234 29.63 4.79 0.13
CA GLY A 234 30.78 5.14 -0.71
C GLY A 234 30.92 6.65 -0.95
N ALA A 235 29.81 7.39 -0.91
CA ALA A 235 29.80 8.85 -1.00
C ALA A 235 30.10 9.57 0.33
N GLY A 236 30.23 8.84 1.45
CA GLY A 236 30.42 9.43 2.77
C GLY A 236 29.20 10.20 3.27
N PHE A 237 27.99 9.83 2.82
CA PHE A 237 26.76 10.57 3.11
C PHE A 237 26.48 10.67 4.61
N GLU A 238 26.67 9.57 5.35
CA GLU A 238 26.38 9.55 6.79
C GLU A 238 27.25 10.54 7.57
N GLU A 239 28.54 10.61 7.26
CA GLU A 239 29.46 11.55 7.93
C GLU A 239 29.13 13.01 7.58
N ALA A 240 28.76 13.29 6.33
CA ALA A 240 28.28 14.60 5.93
C ALA A 240 26.97 14.99 6.64
N LEU A 241 26.04 14.04 6.79
CA LEU A 241 24.78 14.24 7.49
C LEU A 241 25.00 14.53 8.99
N LYS A 242 25.86 13.74 9.65
CA LYS A 242 26.23 13.97 11.06
C LYS A 242 26.89 15.34 11.24
N ALA A 243 27.82 15.72 10.36
CA ALA A 243 28.46 17.03 10.40
C ALA A 243 27.44 18.16 10.29
N ALA A 244 26.50 18.07 9.34
CA ALA A 244 25.43 19.06 9.18
C ALA A 244 24.47 19.13 10.38
N LEU A 245 24.18 17.99 11.03
CA LEU A 245 23.41 17.95 12.27
C LEU A 245 24.15 18.64 13.42
N CYS A 246 25.47 18.48 13.53
CA CYS A 246 26.28 19.15 14.55
C CYS A 246 26.33 20.68 14.41
N GLU A 247 26.06 21.21 13.21
CA GLU A 247 25.97 22.65 12.96
C GLU A 247 24.62 23.26 13.36
N ALA A 248 23.60 22.44 13.63
CA ALA A 248 22.29 22.94 14.01
C ALA A 248 22.27 23.46 15.46
N ASP A 249 21.72 24.66 15.65
CA ASP A 249 21.57 25.28 16.99
C ASP A 249 20.69 24.44 17.93
N VAL A 250 19.68 23.77 17.37
CA VAL A 250 18.70 22.97 18.12
C VAL A 250 18.45 21.65 17.40
N LEU A 251 18.60 20.56 18.14
CA LEU A 251 18.33 19.19 17.70
C LEU A 251 17.20 18.56 18.53
N GLY A 252 16.36 17.79 17.86
CA GLY A 252 15.42 16.87 18.49
C GLY A 252 16.02 15.47 18.55
N THR A 253 15.93 14.84 19.72
CA THR A 253 16.37 13.46 19.94
C THR A 253 15.22 12.62 20.47
N ASP A 254 15.02 11.43 19.92
CA ASP A 254 14.01 10.47 20.40
C ASP A 254 14.57 9.04 20.36
N GLU A 255 14.06 8.17 21.23
CA GLU A 255 14.47 6.77 21.34
C GLU A 255 13.26 5.86 21.10
N THR A 256 13.35 5.03 20.07
CA THR A 256 12.28 4.10 19.69
C THR A 256 12.78 2.65 19.77
N PRO A 257 12.08 1.74 20.46
CA PRO A 257 12.43 0.32 20.45
C PRO A 257 12.15 -0.28 19.06
N ALA A 258 13.12 -1.02 18.51
CA ALA A 258 13.00 -1.72 17.24
C ALA A 258 12.88 -3.23 17.47
N PRO A 259 11.72 -3.85 17.16
CA PRO A 259 11.59 -5.29 17.25
C PRO A 259 12.39 -5.94 16.11
N ILE A 260 13.39 -6.76 16.45
CA ILE A 260 14.15 -7.55 15.47
C ILE A 260 13.74 -9.01 15.61
N SER A 261 13.26 -9.62 14.53
CA SER A 261 13.17 -11.07 14.44
C SER A 261 14.56 -11.62 14.10
N THR A 262 15.23 -12.25 15.05
CA THR A 262 16.44 -13.01 14.74
C THR A 262 16.04 -14.28 14.00
N SER A 263 16.39 -14.37 12.72
CA SER A 263 16.19 -15.56 11.90
C SER A 263 17.01 -16.73 12.49
N GLY A 264 16.34 -17.53 13.31
CA GLY A 264 16.94 -18.63 14.08
C GLY A 264 16.05 -19.14 15.21
N ALA A 265 15.09 -18.33 15.69
CA ALA A 265 14.04 -18.81 16.58
C ALA A 265 12.87 -19.34 15.74
N THR A 266 12.92 -20.65 15.45
CA THR A 266 11.76 -21.41 14.96
C THR A 266 10.52 -21.01 15.74
N THR A 267 9.44 -20.74 15.01
CA THR A 267 8.09 -20.51 15.50
C THR A 267 7.62 -21.67 16.40
N GLN A 268 7.94 -21.61 17.68
CA GLN A 268 7.23 -22.27 18.77
C GLN A 268 7.72 -21.71 20.11
N ALA A 269 6.76 -21.47 20.99
CA ALA A 269 6.95 -21.13 22.40
C ALA A 269 7.41 -19.69 22.70
N ALA A 270 6.42 -18.80 22.79
CA ALA A 270 6.42 -17.80 23.85
C ALA A 270 6.40 -18.50 25.21
N THR A 271 7.57 -18.89 25.74
CA THR A 271 7.75 -19.21 27.17
C THR A 271 9.22 -19.04 27.56
N THR A 272 9.42 -18.10 28.50
CA THR A 272 10.46 -18.10 29.55
C THR A 272 11.94 -18.26 29.13
N GLY A 273 12.68 -17.14 29.23
CA GLY A 273 14.04 -17.16 29.78
C GLY A 273 15.21 -17.24 28.79
N ALA A 274 15.38 -16.25 27.93
CA ALA A 274 16.68 -15.75 27.45
C ALA A 274 16.45 -14.40 26.75
N ASP A 275 17.34 -13.43 26.95
CA ASP A 275 17.28 -12.05 26.45
C ASP A 275 16.90 -11.95 24.95
N ILE A 276 15.61 -11.78 24.65
CA ILE A 276 15.17 -11.21 23.37
C ILE A 276 15.32 -9.70 23.54
N SER A 277 16.54 -9.19 23.38
CA SER A 277 16.80 -7.76 23.43
C SER A 277 16.14 -7.11 22.21
N ASN A 278 15.07 -6.35 22.39
CA ASN A 278 14.68 -5.35 21.39
C ASN A 278 15.72 -4.23 21.47
N PRO A 279 16.61 -4.08 20.48
CA PRO A 279 17.52 -2.96 20.46
C PRO A 279 16.77 -1.65 20.22
N HIS A 280 17.41 -0.55 20.58
CA HIS A 280 16.84 0.79 20.47
C HIS A 280 17.47 1.53 19.29
N VAL A 281 16.64 2.24 18.54
CA VAL A 281 17.06 3.15 17.49
C VAL A 281 16.88 4.58 18.02
N PHE A 282 17.95 5.35 17.97
CA PHE A 282 17.96 6.76 18.29
C PHE A 282 17.73 7.56 17.02
N THR A 283 16.82 8.52 17.08
CA THR A 283 16.60 9.48 16.01
C THR A 283 17.18 10.81 16.44
N VAL A 284 18.05 11.39 15.62
CA VAL A 284 18.54 12.76 15.76
C VAL A 284 18.06 13.54 14.56
N ARG A 285 17.36 14.65 14.79
CA ARG A 285 16.80 15.45 13.69
C ARG A 285 16.84 16.94 13.96
N THR A 286 16.84 17.72 12.88
CA THR A 286 16.51 19.14 12.95
C THR A 286 15.04 19.35 13.29
N LEU A 287 14.70 20.49 13.89
CA LEU A 287 13.32 20.85 14.19
C LEU A 287 12.87 21.98 13.27
N HIS A 288 11.84 21.76 12.46
CA HIS A 288 11.37 22.71 11.44
C HIS A 288 11.12 24.13 11.95
N GLY A 289 10.63 24.27 13.20
CA GLY A 289 10.42 25.58 13.83
C GLY A 289 11.71 26.36 14.15
N TYR A 290 12.86 25.69 14.15
CA TYR A 290 14.19 26.24 14.48
C TYR A 290 15.10 26.35 13.26
N THR A 291 14.77 25.71 12.13
CA THR A 291 15.56 25.81 10.89
C THR A 291 15.18 27.01 10.02
N GLY A 292 14.09 27.71 10.33
CA GLY A 292 13.64 28.87 9.53
C GLY A 292 13.30 28.53 8.07
N GLY A 293 12.94 27.26 7.80
CA GLY A 293 12.74 26.75 6.43
C GLY A 293 13.99 26.08 5.82
N GLY A 294 15.06 25.89 6.59
CA GLY A 294 16.22 25.08 6.22
C GLY A 294 15.92 23.58 6.10
N ALA A 295 16.93 22.79 5.75
CA ALA A 295 16.80 21.36 5.49
C ALA A 295 16.24 20.58 6.69
N ASP A 296 15.36 19.62 6.40
CA ASP A 296 14.84 18.67 7.40
C ASP A 296 15.72 17.42 7.42
N LEU A 297 16.72 17.44 8.29
CA LEU A 297 17.71 16.37 8.43
C LEU A 297 17.25 15.38 9.49
N VAL A 298 17.32 14.09 9.18
CA VAL A 298 17.03 12.99 10.10
C VAL A 298 18.11 11.94 9.98
N TRP A 299 18.75 11.61 11.10
CA TRP A 299 19.67 10.49 11.21
C TRP A 299 19.13 9.47 12.21
N PHE A 300 19.28 8.19 11.86
CA PHE A 300 18.94 7.07 12.72
C PHE A 300 20.23 6.34 13.12
N GLY A 301 20.44 6.19 14.41
CA GLY A 301 21.55 5.43 14.97
C GLY A 301 21.04 4.22 15.74
N ALA A 302 21.68 3.07 15.55
CA ALA A 302 21.57 2.01 16.55
C ALA A 302 22.40 2.41 17.77
N ALA A 303 21.87 2.26 18.99
CA ALA A 303 22.75 2.33 20.16
C ALA A 303 22.61 1.10 21.06
N GLY A 304 23.74 0.79 21.69
CA GLY A 304 23.85 -0.17 22.76
C GLY A 304 23.47 0.51 24.07
N THR A 305 23.15 -0.29 25.07
CA THR A 305 23.02 0.21 26.44
C THR A 305 24.13 -0.40 27.29
N ARG A 306 24.32 0.08 28.52
CA ARG A 306 25.30 -0.49 29.48
C ARG A 306 25.19 -2.01 29.64
N THR A 307 24.04 -2.59 29.30
CA THR A 307 23.74 -4.02 29.41
C THR A 307 23.54 -4.73 28.07
N LYS A 308 23.52 -4.03 26.92
CA LYS A 308 23.16 -4.63 25.61
C LYS A 308 24.03 -4.10 24.47
N LYS A 309 24.45 -5.00 23.57
CA LYS A 309 25.27 -4.67 22.39
C LYS A 309 24.47 -3.86 21.34
N GLU A 310 25.19 -3.03 20.58
CA GLU A 310 24.67 -2.29 19.43
C GLU A 310 24.19 -3.21 18.30
N ILE A 311 23.20 -2.75 17.52
CA ILE A 311 22.85 -3.37 16.24
C ILE A 311 23.90 -2.92 15.22
N THR A 312 24.54 -3.86 14.55
CA THR A 312 25.52 -3.53 13.50
C THR A 312 24.95 -3.65 12.08
N ALA A 313 23.71 -4.14 11.92
CA ALA A 313 22.99 -4.21 10.64
C ALA A 313 21.49 -4.54 10.83
N PHE A 314 20.62 -3.97 10.00
CA PHE A 314 19.28 -4.51 9.75
C PHE A 314 19.43 -5.68 8.78
N ALA A 315 19.20 -6.91 9.22
CA ALA A 315 19.38 -8.08 8.37
C ALA A 315 18.35 -8.10 7.22
N ASP A 316 18.87 -8.13 6.00
CA ASP A 316 18.16 -8.36 4.74
C ASP A 316 17.47 -9.74 4.81
N THR A 317 16.14 -9.79 4.65
CA THR A 317 15.34 -11.04 4.67
C THR A 317 15.52 -11.87 3.39
N GLY A 318 16.70 -11.83 2.77
CA GLY A 318 17.00 -12.38 1.46
C GLY A 318 17.55 -13.81 1.41
N GLN A 319 17.53 -14.57 2.51
CA GLN A 319 17.88 -16.01 2.45
C GLN A 319 16.65 -16.86 2.19
N LEU A 320 16.21 -16.87 0.92
CA LEU A 320 15.46 -17.99 0.39
C LEU A 320 16.40 -19.21 0.31
N HIS A 321 16.01 -20.25 1.04
CA HIS A 321 16.57 -21.59 1.01
C HIS A 321 16.81 -22.03 -0.44
N ARG A 322 18.08 -22.11 -0.86
CA ARG A 322 18.46 -22.98 -1.98
C ARG A 322 18.48 -24.39 -1.42
N ASP A 323 17.49 -25.20 -1.76
CA ASP A 323 17.61 -26.64 -1.63
C ASP A 323 18.70 -27.14 -2.59
N PRO A 324 19.70 -27.89 -2.09
CA PRO A 324 20.53 -28.71 -2.95
C PRO A 324 19.84 -30.07 -3.07
N GLY A 325 19.16 -30.32 -4.19
CA GLY A 325 18.81 -31.69 -4.60
C GLY A 325 17.41 -31.88 -5.17
N SER A 326 17.26 -31.69 -6.48
CA SER A 326 16.76 -32.69 -7.45
C SER A 326 16.97 -32.17 -8.87
#